data_AF-A0A8T0PV25-F1
#
_entry.id   AF-A0A8T0PV25-F1
#
_cell.length_a   1.000
_cell.length_b   1.000
_cell.length_c   1.000
_cell.angle_alpha   90.00
_cell.angle_beta   90.00
_cell.angle_gamma   90.00
#
_symmetry.space_group_name_H-M   'P 1'
#
loop_
_entity.id
_entity.type
_entity.pdbx_description
1 polymer ?
#
loop_
_entity_poly.entity_id
_entity_poly.type
_entity_poly.pdbx_seq_one_letter_code
_entity_poly.pdbx_strand_id
1 'polypeptide(L)'
;MEALKAMPPAEGNAVVSSAEVVSKVLPKNSSNIFLKNIGVQPISPTKAPTAKERVLEAQLSDERQGSALLQEEVIVLKQNLRARTKRLRRPEESWKNTSGKWKRTRRRRRKLMR
;
A
#
# COMPACT_ATOMS: atom_id res chain seq x y z
N MET A 1 -20.18 -26.44 -34.75
CA MET A 1 -21.21 -25.57 -34.13
C MET A 1 -20.48 -24.34 -33.63
N GLU A 2 -20.42 -23.30 -34.46
CA GLU A 2 -19.75 -22.04 -34.10
C GLU A 2 -20.59 -21.28 -33.08
N ALA A 3 -19.98 -20.86 -31.98
CA ALA A 3 -20.65 -20.13 -30.92
C ALA A 3 -20.87 -18.68 -31.36
N LEU A 4 -22.13 -18.27 -31.49
CA LEU A 4 -22.52 -16.88 -31.74
C LEU A 4 -22.04 -16.01 -30.57
N LYS A 5 -20.96 -15.27 -30.81
CA LYS A 5 -20.41 -14.30 -29.85
C LYS A 5 -21.42 -13.17 -29.70
N ALA A 6 -22.18 -13.19 -28.61
CA ALA A 6 -23.17 -12.17 -28.30
C ALA A 6 -22.50 -10.79 -28.29
N MET A 7 -23.00 -9.90 -29.16
CA MET A 7 -22.55 -8.52 -29.24
C MET A 7 -22.84 -7.82 -27.90
N PRO A 8 -21.86 -7.13 -27.29
CA PRO A 8 -22.10 -6.38 -26.06
C PRO A 8 -23.14 -5.27 -26.32
N PRO A 9 -24.13 -5.06 -25.43
CA PRO A 9 -25.15 -4.03 -25.63
C PRO A 9 -24.50 -2.64 -25.67
N ALA A 10 -25.03 -1.78 -26.55
CA ALA A 10 -24.56 -0.42 -26.75
C ALA A 10 -24.57 0.38 -25.43
N GLU A 11 -23.47 1.10 -25.19
CA GLU A 11 -23.30 2.02 -24.06
C GLU A 11 -24.47 3.03 -24.03
N GLY A 12 -25.33 2.94 -23.02
CA GLY A 12 -26.41 3.90 -22.81
C GLY A 12 -27.65 3.34 -22.10
N ASN A 13 -27.92 2.04 -22.20
CA ASN A 13 -28.92 1.37 -21.37
C ASN A 13 -28.19 0.45 -20.41
N ALA A 14 -28.00 0.89 -19.16
CA ALA A 14 -27.68 -0.02 -18.08
C ALA A 14 -28.81 -1.06 -18.05
N VAL A 15 -28.51 -2.30 -18.46
CA VAL A 15 -29.45 -3.41 -18.31
C VAL A 15 -29.67 -3.53 -16.81
N VAL A 16 -30.76 -2.95 -16.33
CA VAL A 16 -31.08 -2.93 -14.91
C VAL A 16 -31.20 -4.39 -14.50
N SER A 17 -30.25 -4.85 -13.69
CA SER A 17 -30.24 -6.22 -13.23
C SER A 17 -31.56 -6.51 -12.52
N SER A 18 -32.13 -7.69 -12.71
CA SER A 18 -33.35 -8.09 -12.01
C SER A 18 -33.22 -7.90 -10.49
N ALA A 19 -32.02 -8.09 -9.94
CA ALA A 19 -31.72 -7.82 -8.54
C ALA A 19 -31.88 -6.33 -8.17
N GLU A 20 -31.49 -5.42 -9.06
CA GLU A 20 -31.63 -3.97 -8.84
C GLU A 20 -33.09 -3.52 -8.92
N VAL A 21 -33.87 -4.04 -9.89
CA VAL A 21 -35.32 -3.79 -9.96
C VAL A 21 -36.01 -4.28 -8.69
N VAL A 22 -35.71 -5.51 -8.26
CA VAL A 22 -36.26 -6.10 -7.04
C VAL A 22 -35.88 -5.27 -5.81
N SER A 23 -34.64 -4.75 -5.73
CA SER A 23 -34.19 -3.91 -4.61
C SER A 23 -34.90 -2.55 -4.51
N LYS A 24 -35.45 -2.03 -5.63
CA LYS A 24 -36.22 -0.78 -5.67
C LYS A 24 -37.69 -1.00 -5.26
N VAL A 25 -38.26 -2.16 -5.59
CA VAL A 25 -39.65 -2.52 -5.29
C VAL A 25 -39.79 -3.00 -3.84
N LEU A 26 -38.79 -3.74 -3.37
CA LEU A 26 -38.78 -4.28 -2.03
C LEU A 26 -38.26 -3.26 -1.01
N PRO A 27 -38.95 -3.09 0.15
CA PRO A 27 -38.43 -2.27 1.24
C PRO A 27 -37.03 -2.72 1.65
N LYS A 28 -36.13 -1.76 1.92
CA LYS A 28 -34.82 -2.05 2.54
C LYS A 28 -35.09 -2.85 3.83
N ASN A 29 -34.68 -4.12 3.88
CA ASN A 29 -34.92 -5.14 4.93
C ASN A 29 -36.08 -6.14 4.72
N SER A 30 -36.80 -6.10 3.60
CA SER A 30 -37.83 -7.11 3.31
C SER A 30 -37.25 -8.50 3.05
N SER A 31 -35.95 -8.62 2.75
CA SER A 31 -35.26 -9.90 2.56
C SER A 31 -35.44 -10.82 3.76
N ASN A 32 -35.37 -10.29 4.98
CA ASN A 32 -35.61 -11.06 6.20
C ASN A 32 -37.05 -11.56 6.33
N ILE A 33 -38.01 -10.81 5.81
CA ILE A 33 -39.44 -11.18 5.82
C ILE A 33 -39.71 -12.22 4.72
N PHE A 34 -39.18 -11.99 3.52
CA PHE A 34 -39.30 -12.90 2.39
C PHE A 34 -38.73 -14.26 2.71
N LEU A 35 -37.50 -14.32 3.25
CA LEU A 35 -36.85 -15.56 3.67
C LEU A 35 -37.69 -16.29 4.72
N LYS A 36 -38.21 -15.58 5.73
CA LYS A 36 -39.12 -16.17 6.75
C LYS A 36 -40.38 -16.76 6.12
N ASN A 37 -40.99 -16.09 5.14
CA ASN A 37 -42.23 -16.53 4.50
C ASN A 37 -42.04 -17.79 3.64
N ILE A 38 -40.86 -18.01 3.07
CA ILE A 38 -40.52 -19.24 2.32
C ILE A 38 -39.88 -20.32 3.22
N GLY A 39 -39.97 -20.16 4.55
CA GLY A 39 -39.45 -21.12 5.53
C GLY A 39 -37.91 -21.10 5.69
N VAL A 40 -37.22 -20.14 5.07
CA VAL A 40 -35.77 -19.95 5.21
C VAL A 40 -35.51 -19.06 6.41
N GLN A 41 -34.98 -19.63 7.49
CA GLN A 41 -34.56 -18.82 8.62
C GLN A 41 -33.34 -17.97 8.22
N PRO A 42 -33.39 -16.64 8.36
CA PRO A 42 -32.22 -15.80 8.12
C PRO A 42 -31.15 -16.19 9.15
N ILE A 43 -30.04 -16.73 8.66
CA ILE A 43 -28.88 -17.09 9.49
C ILE A 43 -28.31 -15.76 9.98
N SER A 44 -28.45 -15.46 11.28
CA SER A 44 -27.80 -14.29 11.86
C SER A 44 -26.28 -14.47 11.75
N PRO A 45 -25.54 -13.54 11.13
CA PRO A 45 -24.09 -13.61 11.06
C PRO A 45 -23.51 -13.14 12.40
N THR A 46 -23.69 -13.93 13.45
CA THR A 46 -23.12 -13.66 14.78
C THR A 46 -22.70 -14.98 15.40
N LYS A 47 -21.83 -15.70 14.69
CA LYS A 47 -21.07 -16.77 15.33
C LYS A 47 -19.97 -16.09 16.13
N ALA A 48 -20.02 -16.21 17.46
CA ALA A 48 -18.96 -15.70 18.30
C ALA A 48 -17.63 -16.34 17.88
N PRO A 49 -16.52 -15.57 17.86
CA PRO A 49 -15.23 -16.11 17.48
C PRO A 49 -14.87 -17.26 18.42
N THR A 50 -14.55 -18.39 17.81
CA THR A 50 -14.08 -19.59 18.48
C THR A 50 -12.79 -19.29 19.26
N ALA A 51 -12.48 -20.10 20.27
CA ALA A 51 -11.25 -19.93 21.05
C ALA A 51 -9.99 -19.90 20.17
N LYS A 52 -9.98 -20.66 19.06
CA LYS A 52 -8.90 -20.65 18.08
C LYS A 52 -8.80 -19.33 17.33
N GLU A 53 -9.92 -18.77 16.88
CA GLU A 53 -9.95 -17.46 16.19
C GLU A 53 -9.44 -16.35 17.10
N ARG A 54 -9.81 -16.35 18.39
CA ARG A 54 -9.33 -15.35 19.36
C ARG A 54 -7.82 -15.44 19.60
N VAL A 55 -7.24 -16.64 19.63
CA VAL A 55 -5.79 -16.83 19.75
C VAL A 55 -5.08 -16.31 18.51
N LEU A 56 -5.62 -16.57 17.31
CA LEU A 56 -5.06 -16.05 16.06
C LEU A 56 -5.13 -14.52 15.99
N GLU A 57 -6.23 -13.92 16.43
CA GLU A 57 -6.36 -12.46 16.51
C GLU A 57 -5.33 -11.83 17.45
N ALA A 58 -5.06 -12.45 18.61
CA ALA A 58 -4.03 -12.00 19.54
C ALA A 58 -2.62 -12.08 18.93
N GLN A 59 -2.30 -13.18 18.23
CA GLN A 59 -1.02 -13.33 17.54
C GLN A 59 -0.84 -12.27 16.44
N LEU A 60 -1.90 -11.99 15.68
CA LEU A 60 -1.87 -10.95 14.65
C LEU A 60 -1.70 -9.55 15.25
N SER A 61 -2.29 -9.26 16.42
CA SER A 61 -2.06 -7.98 17.09
C SER A 61 -0.62 -7.83 17.56
N ASP A 62 -0.04 -8.89 18.15
CA ASP A 62 1.35 -8.88 18.62
C ASP A 62 2.32 -8.72 17.44
N GLU A 63 2.09 -9.43 16.33
CA GLU A 63 2.90 -9.32 15.13
C GLU A 63 2.83 -7.91 14.52
N ARG A 64 1.62 -7.31 14.46
CA ARG A 64 1.44 -5.94 13.98
C ARG A 64 2.19 -4.93 14.84
N GLN A 65 2.14 -5.09 16.17
CA GLN A 65 2.88 -4.23 17.09
C GLN A 65 4.38 -4.38 16.92
N GLY A 66 4.89 -5.62 16.84
CA GLY A 66 6.31 -5.90 16.58
C GLY A 66 6.78 -5.32 15.26
N SER A 67 5.99 -5.46 14.19
CA SER A 67 6.28 -4.90 12.87
C SER A 67 6.33 -3.38 12.89
N ALA A 68 5.42 -2.71 13.63
CA ALA A 68 5.42 -1.26 13.76
C ALA A 68 6.71 -0.74 14.41
N LEU A 69 7.18 -1.39 15.49
CA LEU A 69 8.44 -1.02 16.16
C LEU A 69 9.65 -1.18 15.23
N LEU A 70 9.71 -2.30 14.49
CA LEU A 70 10.78 -2.54 13.52
C LEU A 70 10.76 -1.51 12.37
N GLN A 71 9.59 -1.13 11.89
CA GLN A 71 9.47 -0.10 10.86
C GLN A 71 9.98 1.26 11.35
N GLU A 72 9.66 1.63 12.59
CA GLU A 72 10.15 2.86 13.20
C GLU A 72 11.69 2.85 13.31
N GLU A 73 12.27 1.74 13.79
CA GLU A 73 13.72 1.59 13.87
C GLU A 73 14.39 1.71 12.47
N VAL A 74 13.81 1.07 11.45
CA VAL A 74 14.30 1.18 10.07
C VAL A 74 14.24 2.62 9.56
N ILE A 75 13.19 3.38 9.89
CA ILE A 75 13.08 4.80 9.51
C ILE A 75 14.19 5.61 10.17
N VAL A 76 14.40 5.44 11.48
CA VAL A 76 15.44 6.13 12.24
C VAL A 76 16.83 5.81 11.68
N LEU A 77 17.13 4.54 11.43
CA LEU A 77 18.40 4.11 10.85
C LEU A 77 18.64 4.70 9.46
N LYS A 78 17.61 4.74 8.60
CA LYS A 78 17.70 5.37 7.28
C LYS A 78 17.98 6.86 7.38
N GLN A 79 17.35 7.57 8.32
CA GLN A 79 17.61 8.99 8.55
C GLN A 79 19.05 9.22 9.03
N ASN A 80 19.53 8.41 9.98
CA ASN A 80 20.91 8.46 10.48
C ASN A 80 21.93 8.20 9.36
N LEU A 81 21.68 7.21 8.50
CA LEU A 81 22.53 6.93 7.34
C LEU A 81 22.56 8.11 6.36
N ARG A 82 21.41 8.72 6.06
CA ARG A 82 21.33 9.91 5.20
C ARG A 82 22.08 11.10 5.81
N ALA A 83 21.97 11.30 7.12
CA ALA A 83 22.70 12.36 7.83
C ALA A 83 24.22 12.10 7.79
N ARG A 84 24.66 10.86 8.03
CA ARG A 84 26.07 10.46 8.01
C ARG A 84 26.68 10.58 6.62
N THR A 85 25.98 10.13 5.58
CA THR A 85 26.45 10.26 4.18
C THR A 85 26.57 11.73 3.75
N LYS A 86 25.60 12.58 4.10
CA LYS A 86 25.71 14.03 3.88
C LYS A 86 26.90 14.66 4.61
N ARG A 87 27.17 14.22 5.85
CA ARG A 87 28.34 14.67 6.64
C ARG A 87 29.66 14.25 6.01
N LEU A 88 29.74 13.06 5.40
CA LEU A 88 30.96 12.57 4.75
C LEU A 88 31.21 13.24 3.38
N ARG A 89 30.15 13.58 2.65
CA ARG A 89 30.25 14.23 1.34
C ARG A 89 30.90 15.61 1.42
N ARG A 90 30.59 16.40 2.46
CA ARG A 90 31.12 17.77 2.64
C ARG A 90 32.67 17.80 2.74
N PRO A 91 33.31 17.00 3.62
CA PRO A 91 34.76 16.85 3.65
C PRO A 91 35.32 16.39 2.30
N GLU A 92 34.76 15.35 1.69
CA GLU A 92 35.29 14.78 0.44
C GLU A 92 35.33 15.82 -0.70
N GLU A 93 34.26 16.59 -0.84
CA GLU A 93 34.13 17.64 -1.85
C GLU A 93 35.12 18.80 -1.57
N SER A 94 35.33 19.15 -0.29
CA SER A 94 36.34 20.13 0.12
C SER A 94 37.78 19.68 -0.17
N TRP A 95 38.10 18.40 0.08
CA TRP A 95 39.40 17.80 -0.22
C TRP A 95 39.66 17.74 -1.72
N LYS A 96 38.66 17.35 -2.52
CA LYS A 96 38.76 17.35 -4.00
C LYS A 96 38.99 18.77 -4.53
N ASN A 97 38.28 19.76 -4.00
CA ASN A 97 38.41 21.15 -4.42
C ASN A 97 39.77 21.75 -4.09
N THR A 98 40.26 21.54 -2.85
CA THR A 98 41.59 22.02 -2.43
C THR A 98 42.70 21.33 -3.23
N SER A 99 42.66 20.00 -3.37
CA SER A 99 43.60 19.25 -4.20
C SER A 99 43.61 19.71 -5.65
N GLY A 100 42.43 19.97 -6.24
CA GLY A 100 42.30 20.54 -7.57
C GLY A 100 42.93 21.93 -7.70
N LYS A 101 42.70 22.82 -6.73
CA LYS A 101 43.34 24.15 -6.68
C LYS A 101 44.86 24.03 -6.62
N TRP A 102 45.41 23.22 -5.71
CA TRP A 102 46.84 22.96 -5.58
C TRP A 102 47.47 22.47 -6.88
N LYS A 103 46.84 21.49 -7.55
CA LYS A 103 47.31 20.97 -8.85
C LYS A 103 47.32 22.05 -9.94
N ARG A 104 46.30 22.91 -9.99
CA ARG A 104 46.23 24.05 -10.94
C ARG A 104 47.32 25.08 -10.66
N THR A 105 47.51 25.48 -9.41
CA THR A 105 48.55 26.45 -9.01
C THR A 105 49.94 25.92 -9.33
N ARG A 106 50.22 24.65 -9.01
CA ARG A 106 51.49 23.99 -9.36
C ARG A 106 51.75 23.96 -10.86
N ARG A 107 50.72 23.66 -11.68
CA ARG A 107 50.82 23.69 -13.15
C ARG A 107 51.12 25.10 -13.67
N ARG A 108 50.48 26.13 -13.13
CA ARG A 108 50.74 27.54 -13.49
C ARG A 108 52.17 27.96 -13.16
N ARG A 109 52.64 27.68 -11.94
CA ARG A 109 54.03 27.97 -11.54
C ARG A 109 55.05 27.28 -12.45
N ARG A 110 54.81 26.02 -12.83
CA ARG A 110 55.67 25.31 -13.79
C ARG A 110 55.73 25.94 -15.18
N LYS A 111 54.63 26.54 -15.65
CA LYS A 111 54.59 27.23 -16.96
C LYS A 111 55.32 28.58 -16.93
N LEU A 112 55.32 29.27 -15.81
CA LEU A 112 56.02 30.56 -15.64
C LEU A 112 57.54 30.42 -15.50
N MET A 113 58.02 29.20 -15.24
CA MET A 113 59.45 28.88 -15.05
C MET A 113 60.07 28.21 -16.30
N ARG A 114 59.37 28.25 -17.43
CA ARG A 114 59.80 27.75 -18.74
C ARG A 114 59.71 28.89 -19.73
#